data_AF-A0A9D5TRU1-F1
#
_entry.id   AF-A0A9D5TRU1-F1
#
_cell.length_a   1.000
_cell.length_b   1.000
_cell.length_c   1.000
_cell.angle_alpha   90.00
_cell.angle_beta   90.00
_cell.angle_gamma   90.00
#
_symmetry.space_group_name_H-M   'P 1'
#
loop_
_entity.id
_entity.type
_entity.pdbx_description
1 polymer ?
#
loop_
_entity_poly.entity_id
_entity_poly.type
_entity_poly.pdbx_seq_one_letter_code
_entity_poly.pdbx_strand_id
1 'polypeptide(L)' 'MWMVVYVTQSKESAEKIRTLLQEAGLPVKIRSVNQSGNDQFGCYEVLVPEAELSEAHSVIIDKVL' A
#
# COMPACT_ATOMS: atom_id res chain seq x y z
N MET A 1 9.05 2.80 -12.76
CA MET A 1 9.26 1.63 -11.86
C MET A 1 8.08 1.55 -10.86
N TRP A 2 7.85 0.44 -10.15
CA TRP A 2 6.87 0.38 -9.04
C TRP A 2 7.62 0.49 -7.72
N MET A 3 7.14 1.36 -6.83
CA MET A 3 7.79 1.70 -5.57
C MET A 3 6.85 1.37 -4.41
N VAL A 4 7.41 0.86 -3.31
CA VAL A 4 6.65 0.57 -2.08
C VAL A 4 6.47 1.86 -1.29
N VAL A 5 5.22 2.22 -1.00
CA VAL A 5 4.85 3.42 -0.21
C VAL A 5 4.38 3.10 1.19
N TYR A 6 3.92 1.88 1.41
CA TYR A 6 3.39 1.46 2.70
C TYR A 6 3.58 -0.04 2.89
N VAL A 7 3.92 -0.46 4.10
CA VAL A 7 4.06 -1.88 4.45
C VAL A 7 3.30 -2.14 5.73
N THR A 8 2.50 -3.20 5.75
CA THR A 8 1.71 -3.58 6.92
C THR A 8 1.57 -5.08 7.03
N GLN A 9 1.36 -5.56 8.25
CA GLN A 9 1.09 -6.97 8.52
C GLN A 9 -0.42 -7.30 8.48
N SER A 10 -1.27 -6.28 8.34
CA SER A 10 -2.72 -6.44 8.23
C SER A 10 -3.17 -6.18 6.80
N LYS A 11 -3.84 -7.17 6.20
CA LYS A 11 -4.48 -7.03 4.89
C LYS A 11 -5.51 -5.90 4.88
N GLU A 12 -6.27 -5.74 5.97
CA GLU A 12 -7.27 -4.69 6.08
C GLU A 12 -6.63 -3.30 6.00
N SER A 13 -5.52 -3.09 6.69
CA SER A 13 -4.79 -1.82 6.63
C SER A 13 -4.23 -1.56 5.23
N ALA A 14 -3.73 -2.59 4.54
CA ALA A 14 -3.23 -2.46 3.17
C ALA A 14 -4.35 -2.08 2.19
N GLU A 15 -5.52 -2.73 2.30
CA GLU A 15 -6.70 -2.43 1.48
C GLU A 15 -7.27 -1.04 1.77
N LYS A 16 -7.22 -0.55 3.01
CA LYS A 16 -7.61 0.83 3.36
C LYS A 16 -6.74 1.84 2.62
N ILE A 17 -5.42 1.71 2.72
CA ILE A 17 -4.47 2.60 2.01
C ILE A 17 -4.67 2.50 0.50
N ARG A 18 -4.86 1.29 -0.02
CA ARG A 18 -5.16 1.09 -1.45
C ARG A 18 -6.41 1.84 -1.86
N THR A 19 -7.52 1.69 -1.15
CA THR A 19 -8.79 2.36 -1.46
C THR A 19 -8.60 3.86 -1.46
N LEU A 20 -7.91 4.38 -0.46
CA LEU A 20 -7.65 5.81 -0.29
C LEU A 20 -6.84 6.38 -1.47
N LEU A 21 -5.81 5.66 -1.91
CA LEU A 21 -5.04 6.04 -3.10
C LEU A 21 -5.86 5.92 -4.39
N GLN A 22 -6.72 4.90 -4.52
CA GLN A 22 -7.61 4.76 -5.67
C GLN A 22 -8.65 5.88 -5.76
N GLU A 23 -9.19 6.33 -4.62
CA GLU A 23 -10.13 7.46 -4.56
C GLU A 23 -9.46 8.78 -4.95
N ALA A 24 -8.16 8.92 -4.69
CA ALA A 24 -7.35 10.04 -5.19
C ALA A 24 -7.03 9.94 -6.69
N GLY A 25 -7.45 8.86 -7.37
CA GLY A 25 -7.17 8.62 -8.79
C GLY A 25 -5.80 7.99 -9.06
N LEU A 26 -5.09 7.55 -8.01
CA LEU A 26 -3.74 7.02 -8.13
C LEU A 26 -3.75 5.50 -8.42
N PRO A 27 -2.92 5.03 -9.37
CA PRO A 27 -2.74 3.62 -9.62
C PRO A 27 -1.97 2.96 -8.48
N VAL A 28 -2.57 1.91 -7.89
CA VAL A 28 -2.00 1.20 -6.73
C VAL A 28 -2.08 -0.31 -6.89
N LYS A 29 -1.07 -1.01 -6.37
CA LYS A 29 -0.99 -2.47 -6.30
C LYS A 29 -0.70 -2.92 -4.88
N ILE A 30 -1.27 -4.03 -4.46
CA ILE A 30 -0.89 -4.71 -3.23
C ILE A 30 -0.09 -5.95 -3.60
N ARG A 31 1.01 -6.19 -2.88
CA ARG A 31 1.83 -7.40 -2.98
C ARG A 31 1.95 -8.06 -1.62
N SER A 32 1.58 -9.33 -1.53
CA SER A 32 1.86 -10.16 -0.36
C SER A 32 3.23 -10.82 -0.50
N VAL A 33 4.10 -10.65 0.50
CA VAL A 33 5.48 -11.16 0.45
C VAL A 33 5.64 -12.51 1.15
N ASN A 34 4.74 -12.83 2.10
CA ASN A 34 4.79 -14.08 2.87
C ASN A 34 3.48 -14.86 2.74
N GLN A 35 3.46 -15.86 1.86
CA GLN A 35 2.41 -16.89 1.78
C GLN A 35 3.00 -18.30 1.96
N SER A 36 4.05 -18.42 2.77
CA SER A 36 4.73 -19.69 3.04
C SER A 36 4.19 -20.33 4.31
N GLY A 37 2.97 -20.89 4.24
CA GLY A 37 2.44 -21.94 5.13
C GLY A 37 2.33 -21.69 6.65
N ASN A 38 2.83 -20.58 7.17
CA ASN A 38 2.75 -20.22 8.59
C ASN A 38 2.08 -18.85 8.69
N ASP A 39 0.75 -18.89 8.74
CA ASP A 39 -0.24 -17.82 8.53
C ASP A 39 -0.17 -16.64 9.53
N GLN A 40 0.87 -16.57 10.38
CA GLN A 40 0.94 -15.62 11.49
C GLN A 40 1.64 -14.29 11.15
N PHE A 41 2.36 -14.19 10.02
CA PHE A 41 3.11 -12.98 9.64
C PHE A 41 3.01 -12.66 8.13
N GLY A 42 1.79 -12.40 7.65
CA GLY A 42 1.57 -11.94 6.28
C GLY A 42 1.98 -10.48 6.11
N CYS A 43 3.08 -10.20 5.40
CA CYS A 43 3.46 -8.83 5.04
C CYS A 43 2.82 -8.42 3.71
N TYR A 44 2.13 -7.28 3.73
CA TYR A 44 1.49 -6.65 2.58
C TYR A 44 2.20 -5.33 2.26
N GLU A 45 2.71 -5.22 1.05
CA GLU A 45 3.31 -4.03 0.49
C GLU A 45 2.27 -3.33 -0.40
N VAL A 46 2.13 -2.03 -0.23
CA VAL A 46 1.35 -1.16 -1.12
C VAL A 46 2.33 -0.45 -2.04
N LEU A 47 2.10 -0.57 -3.34
CA LEU A 47 2.98 -0.05 -4.37
C LEU A 47 2.25 0.94 -5.28
N VAL A 48 2.97 1.98 -5.69
CA VAL A 48 2.52 2.96 -6.69
C VAL A 48 3.61 3.13 -7.75
N PRO A 49 3.29 3.64 -8.95
CA PRO A 49 4.31 4.07 -9.90
C PRO A 49 5.17 5.17 -9.27
N GLU A 50 6.46 5.14 -9.59
CA GLU A 50 7.43 6.14 -9.15
C GLU A 50 7.00 7.59 -9.44
N ALA A 51 6.33 7.83 -10.58
CA ALA A 51 5.80 9.15 -10.94
C ALA A 51 4.77 9.68 -9.93
N GLU A 52 4.02 8.78 -9.29
CA GLU A 52 2.93 9.08 -8.36
C GLU A 52 3.38 9.02 -6.88
N LEU A 53 4.66 8.74 -6.63
CA LEU A 53 5.19 8.51 -5.28
C LEU A 53 4.99 9.72 -4.36
N SER A 54 5.25 10.92 -4.88
CA SER A 54 5.12 12.16 -4.12
C SER A 54 3.67 12.44 -3.74
N GLU A 55 2.74 12.21 -4.67
CA GLU A 55 1.32 12.45 -4.44
C GLU A 55 0.73 11.40 -3.48
N ALA A 56 1.09 10.14 -3.67
CA ALA A 56 0.71 9.05 -2.77
C ALA A 56 1.13 9.31 -1.32
N HIS A 57 2.37 9.80 -1.09
CA HIS A 57 2.82 10.16 0.25
C HIS A 57 2.01 11.30 0.86
N SER A 58 1.72 12.37 0.09
CA SER A 58 0.88 13.47 0.57
C SER A 58 -0.51 12.99 0.99
N VAL A 59 -1.13 12.15 0.17
CA VAL A 59 -2.46 11.58 0.42
C VAL A 59 -2.46 10.67 1.66
N ILE A 60 -1.43 9.84 1.83
CA ILE A 60 -1.29 8.98 3.02
C ILE A 60 -1.11 9.84 4.28
N ILE A 61 -0.24 10.85 4.24
CA ILE A 61 0.04 11.71 5.40
C ILE A 61 -1.20 12.51 5.80
N ASP A 62 -1.93 13.09 4.84
CA ASP A 62 -3.11 13.91 5.08
C ASP A 62 -4.29 13.13 5.71
N LYS A 63 -4.39 11.83 5.42
CA LYS A 63 -5.55 11.01 5.78
C LYS A 63 -5.30 9.96 6.87
N VAL A 64 -4.04 9.69 7.20
CA VAL A 64 -3.65 8.68 8.22
C VAL A 64 -3.14 9.32 9.52
N LEU A 65 -2.72 10.59 9.49
CA LEU A 65 -2.43 11.40 10.68
C LEU A 65 -3.59 12.36 10.97
#